data_AF-A0A1E5K0X0-F1
#
_entry.id   AF-A0A1E5K0X0-F1
#
_cell.length_a   1.000
_cell.length_b   1.000
_cell.length_c   1.000
_cell.angle_alpha   90.00
_cell.angle_beta   90.00
_cell.angle_gamma   90.00
#
_symmetry.space_group_name_H-M   'P 1'
#
loop_
_entity.id
_entity.type
_entity.pdbx_description
1 polymer ?
#
loop_
_entity_poly.entity_id
_entity_poly.type
_entity_poly.pdbx_seq_one_letter_code
_entity_poly.pdbx_strand_id
1 'polypeptide(L)'
;MKDIQILKYGVLCNLEHVLKQKWIILSMISFIISLILWLPNFIYEYGYGYWLWTFLIGPIGIVLGYIGRSKLAVVLNILITFSFFIFMFIGFLWESIY
;
A
#
# COMPACT_ATOMS: atom_id res chain seq x y z
N MET A 1 8.64 -34.24 28.31
CA MET A 1 8.29 -34.23 26.87
C MET A 1 7.19 -33.21 26.52
N LYS A 2 6.12 -33.08 27.33
CA LYS A 2 5.04 -32.12 27.09
C LYS A 2 5.49 -30.65 27.16
N ASP A 3 6.37 -30.30 28.09
CA ASP A 3 6.82 -28.90 28.29
C ASP A 3 7.62 -28.35 27.10
N ILE A 4 8.40 -29.21 26.45
CA ILE A 4 9.18 -28.87 25.24
C ILE A 4 8.24 -28.54 24.08
N GLN A 5 7.11 -29.24 23.96
CA GLN A 5 6.12 -28.94 22.93
C GLN A 5 5.43 -27.60 23.18
N ILE A 6 5.04 -27.33 24.43
CA ILE A 6 4.38 -26.07 24.81
C ILE A 6 5.27 -24.86 24.51
N LEU A 7 6.56 -24.94 24.85
CA LEU A 7 7.54 -23.91 24.52
C LEU A 7 7.67 -23.69 23.00
N LYS A 8 7.72 -24.77 22.21
CA LYS A 8 7.84 -24.69 20.76
C LYS A 8 6.62 -24.01 20.12
N TYR A 9 5.40 -24.34 20.57
CA TYR A 9 4.18 -23.70 20.07
C TYR A 9 4.09 -22.23 20.46
N GLY A 10 4.50 -21.86 21.68
CA GLY A 10 4.54 -20.46 22.13
C GLY A 10 5.49 -19.60 21.29
N VAL A 11 6.70 -20.11 20.98
CA VAL A 11 7.68 -19.40 20.14
C VAL A 11 7.17 -19.24 18.70
N LEU A 12 6.57 -20.30 18.11
CA LEU A 12 6.00 -20.24 16.76
C LEU A 12 4.87 -19.21 16.65
N CYS A 13 3.99 -19.15 17.65
CA CYS A 13 2.88 -18.19 17.70
C CYS A 13 3.39 -16.74 17.76
N ASN A 14 4.39 -16.47 18.61
CA ASN A 14 5.00 -15.14 18.71
C ASN A 14 5.69 -14.73 17.38
N LEU A 15 6.43 -15.67 16.77
CA LEU A 15 7.09 -15.43 15.49
C LEU A 15 6.09 -15.08 14.38
N GLU A 16 4.97 -15.79 14.28
CA GLU A 16 3.93 -15.53 13.28
C GLU A 16 3.32 -14.13 13.46
N HIS A 17 3.09 -13.72 14.71
CA HIS A 17 2.55 -12.39 15.02
C HIS A 17 3.54 -11.28 14.62
N VAL A 18 4.82 -11.42 14.97
CA VAL A 18 5.86 -10.44 14.60
C VAL A 18 6.03 -10.35 13.09
N LEU A 19 6.01 -11.47 12.38
CA LEU A 19 6.10 -11.49 10.91
C LEU A 19 4.93 -10.75 10.27
N LYS A 20 3.68 -11.01 10.71
CA LYS A 20 2.50 -10.29 10.20
C LYS A 20 2.64 -8.78 10.35
N GLN A 21 3.08 -8.30 11.52
CA GLN A 21 3.27 -6.87 11.76
C GLN A 21 4.30 -6.26 10.80
N LYS A 22 5.41 -6.95 10.54
CA LYS A 22 6.42 -6.48 9.57
C LYS A 22 5.86 -6.32 8.17
N TRP A 23 5.05 -7.27 7.69
CA TRP A 23 4.41 -7.19 6.37
C TRP A 23 3.41 -6.03 6.27
N ILE A 24 2.64 -5.78 7.34
CA ILE A 24 1.71 -4.65 7.40
C ILE A 24 2.49 -3.33 7.34
N ILE A 25 3.57 -3.19 8.12
CA ILE A 25 4.42 -1.99 8.11
C ILE A 25 4.98 -1.75 6.70
N LEU A 26 5.46 -2.79 6.02
CA LEU A 26 5.96 -2.69 4.65
C LEU A 26 4.88 -2.21 3.67
N SER A 27 3.66 -2.74 3.80
CA SER A 27 2.49 -2.32 3.01
C SER A 27 2.05 -0.87 3.28
N MET A 28 2.24 -0.40 4.52
CA MET A 28 1.99 1.01 4.86
C MET A 28 3.08 1.92 4.31
N ILE A 29 4.34 1.50 4.32
CA ILE A 29 5.45 2.23 3.70
C ILE A 29 5.24 2.35 2.19
N SER A 30 4.85 1.26 1.50
CA SER A 30 4.53 1.35 0.06
C SER A 30 3.37 2.28 -0.25
N PHE A 31 2.36 2.33 0.62
CA PHE A 31 1.26 3.29 0.50
C PHE A 31 1.76 4.73 0.61
N ILE A 32 2.58 5.04 1.62
CA ILE A 32 3.15 6.38 1.82
C ILE A 32 4.05 6.77 0.65
N ILE A 33 4.90 5.87 0.17
CA ILE A 33 5.75 6.11 -1.01
C ILE A 33 4.88 6.38 -2.24
N SER A 34 3.84 5.58 -2.45
CA SER A 34 2.91 5.79 -3.57
C SER A 34 2.24 7.16 -3.48
N LEU A 35 1.83 7.59 -2.28
CA LEU A 35 1.23 8.89 -2.04
C LEU A 35 2.20 10.04 -2.32
N ILE A 36 3.47 9.90 -1.92
CA ILE A 36 4.53 10.88 -2.18
C ILE A 36 4.90 10.95 -3.67
N LEU A 37 4.84 9.83 -4.41
CA LEU A 37 5.12 9.84 -5.84
C LEU A 37 3.94 10.40 -6.66
N TRP A 38 2.73 10.27 -6.12
CA TRP A 38 1.50 10.78 -6.73
C TRP A 38 1.31 12.28 -6.53
N LEU A 39 1.56 12.80 -5.33
CA LEU A 39 1.28 14.19 -4.95
C LEU A 39 2.00 15.27 -5.81
N PRO A 40 3.28 15.13 -6.19
CA PRO A 40 4.00 16.10 -7.00
C PRO A 40 3.35 16.35 -8.36
N ASN A 41 2.65 15.36 -8.92
CA ASN A 41 1.96 15.50 -10.20
C ASN A 41 0.89 16.60 -10.16
N PHE A 42 0.27 16.84 -9.00
CA PHE A 42 -0.76 17.88 -8.82
C PHE A 42 -0.16 19.26 -8.51
N ILE A 43 1.01 19.30 -7.88
CA ILE A 43 1.61 20.56 -7.42
C ILE A 43 2.44 21.21 -8.51
N TYR A 44 3.20 20.41 -9.26
CA TYR A 44 4.16 20.94 -10.23
C TYR A 44 3.61 21.02 -11.65
N GLU A 45 2.47 20.38 -11.97
CA GLU A 45 1.85 20.27 -13.31
C GLU A 45 2.78 19.75 -14.43
N TYR A 46 4.05 19.48 -14.11
CA TYR A 46 4.99 18.83 -14.98
C TYR A 46 4.71 17.33 -15.00
N GLY A 47 4.40 16.81 -16.18
CA GLY A 47 4.17 15.40 -16.47
C GLY A 47 5.41 14.52 -16.36
N TYR A 48 6.23 14.71 -15.33
CA TYR A 48 7.24 13.72 -15.01
C TYR A 48 6.51 12.41 -14.66
N GLY A 49 6.80 11.34 -15.40
CA GLY A 49 6.18 10.02 -15.23
C GLY A 49 6.46 9.33 -13.89
N TYR A 50 6.84 10.07 -12.84
CA TYR A 50 7.04 9.55 -11.49
C TYR A 50 5.77 8.93 -10.91
N TRP A 51 4.60 9.45 -11.28
CA TRP A 51 3.32 8.86 -10.89
C TRP A 51 3.14 7.43 -11.41
N LEU A 52 3.80 7.02 -12.52
CA LEU A 52 3.72 5.64 -13.03
C LEU A 52 4.28 4.62 -12.03
N TRP A 53 5.21 5.04 -11.17
CA TRP A 53 5.75 4.16 -10.13
C TRP A 53 4.69 3.74 -9.11
N THR A 54 3.61 4.51 -8.93
CA THR A 54 2.49 4.10 -8.07
C THR A 54 1.76 2.86 -8.61
N PHE A 55 1.80 2.62 -9.91
CA PHE A 55 1.26 1.39 -10.53
C PHE A 55 2.15 0.17 -10.33
N LEU A 56 3.41 0.36 -9.92
CA LEU A 56 4.28 -0.75 -9.52
C LEU A 56 4.25 -0.94 -8.01
N ILE A 57 4.44 0.15 -7.26
CA ILE A 57 4.58 0.14 -5.80
C ILE A 57 3.23 -0.15 -5.12
N GLY A 58 2.13 0.36 -5.64
CA GLY A 58 0.79 0.11 -5.11
C GLY A 58 0.41 -1.38 -5.14
N PRO A 59 0.48 -2.08 -6.28
CA PRO A 59 0.25 -3.53 -6.32
C PRO A 59 1.19 -4.34 -5.44
N ILE A 60 2.45 -3.94 -5.32
CA ILE A 60 3.38 -4.55 -4.35
C ILE A 60 2.83 -4.36 -2.92
N GLY A 61 2.38 -3.16 -2.58
CA GLY A 61 1.74 -2.88 -1.30
C GLY A 61 0.45 -3.68 -1.04
N ILE A 62 -0.35 -3.94 -2.08
CA ILE A 62 -1.52 -4.83 -2.01
C ILE A 62 -1.09 -6.24 -1.62
N VAL A 63 -0.11 -6.81 -2.32
CA VAL A 63 0.40 -8.17 -2.04
C VAL A 63 0.97 -8.25 -0.62
N LEU A 64 1.75 -7.26 -0.21
CA LEU A 64 2.31 -7.18 1.15
C LEU A 64 1.22 -7.07 2.22
N GLY A 65 0.18 -6.26 1.97
CA GLY A 65 -0.96 -6.10 2.86
C GLY A 65 -1.79 -7.39 2.99
N TYR A 66 -1.92 -8.13 1.89
CA TYR A 66 -2.59 -9.43 1.86
C TYR A 66 -1.83 -10.48 2.67
N ILE A 67 -0.50 -10.56 2.51
CA ILE A 67 0.37 -11.45 3.31
C ILE A 67 0.30 -11.08 4.80
N GLY A 68 0.28 -9.78 5.12
CA GLY A 68 0.08 -9.27 6.47
C GLY A 68 -1.33 -9.45 7.04
N ARG A 69 -2.28 -9.94 6.24
CA ARG A 69 -3.71 -10.07 6.57
C ARG A 69 -4.39 -8.76 7.01
N SER A 70 -3.88 -7.61 6.57
CA SER A 70 -4.49 -6.30 6.86
C SER A 70 -5.38 -5.85 5.70
N LYS A 71 -6.70 -5.99 5.88
CA LYS A 71 -7.69 -5.51 4.91
C LYS A 71 -7.55 -4.01 4.66
N LEU A 72 -7.26 -3.24 5.71
CA LEU A 72 -7.07 -1.80 5.62
C LEU A 72 -5.89 -1.46 4.72
N ALA A 73 -4.73 -2.11 4.92
CA ALA A 73 -3.54 -1.85 4.11
C ALA A 73 -3.75 -2.23 2.64
N VAL A 74 -4.48 -3.31 2.37
CA VAL A 74 -4.88 -3.71 1.01
C VAL A 74 -5.77 -2.64 0.36
N VAL A 75 -6.83 -2.21 1.05
CA VAL A 75 -7.77 -1.21 0.51
C VAL A 75 -7.08 0.13 0.25
N LEU A 76 -6.21 0.58 1.15
CA LEU A 76 -5.43 1.81 0.95
C LEU A 76 -4.53 1.75 -0.28
N ASN A 77 -3.82 0.63 -0.47
CA ASN A 77 -2.95 0.46 -1.64
C ASN A 77 -3.76 0.35 -2.95
N ILE A 78 -4.94 -0.27 -2.93
CA ILE A 78 -5.87 -0.26 -4.08
C ILE A 78 -6.32 1.17 -4.39
N LEU A 79 -6.80 1.91 -3.37
CA LEU A 79 -7.32 3.25 -3.55
C LEU A 79 -6.26 4.19 -4.14
N ILE A 80 -5.01 4.15 -3.66
CA ILE A 80 -3.96 5.04 -4.18
C ILE A 80 -3.51 4.64 -5.59
N THR A 81 -3.58 3.37 -5.97
CA THR A 81 -3.28 2.94 -7.36
C THR A 81 -4.32 3.45 -8.35
N PHE A 82 -5.61 3.43 -7.97
CA PHE A 82 -6.68 3.86 -8.86
C PHE A 82 -7.05 5.35 -8.72
N SER A 83 -6.64 6.01 -7.63
CA SER A 83 -6.96 7.42 -7.37
C SER A 83 -6.53 8.31 -8.52
N PHE A 84 -5.37 8.03 -9.13
CA PHE A 84 -4.85 8.80 -10.26
C PHE A 84 -5.86 8.95 -11.41
N PHE A 85 -6.53 7.87 -11.80
CA PHE A 85 -7.54 7.92 -12.86
C PHE A 85 -8.76 8.76 -12.47
N ILE A 86 -9.21 8.63 -11.22
CA ILE A 86 -10.38 9.35 -10.72
C ILE A 86 -10.10 10.86 -10.70
N PHE A 87 -8.96 11.27 -10.15
CA PHE A 87 -8.61 12.69 -10.06
C PHE A 87 -8.35 13.31 -11.44
N MET A 88 -7.69 12.59 -12.36
CA MET A 88 -7.49 13.07 -13.73
C MET A 88 -8.81 13.24 -14.48
N PHE A 89 -9.73 12.26 -14.36
CA PHE A 89 -11.05 12.35 -14.97
C PHE A 89 -11.83 13.56 -14.47
N ILE A 90 -11.84 13.80 -13.15
CA ILE A 90 -12.52 14.95 -12.55
C ILE A 90 -11.89 16.26 -13.02
N GLY A 91 -10.55 16.34 -13.10
CA GLY A 91 -9.84 17.53 -13.58
C GLY A 91 -10.24 17.91 -15.01
N PHE A 92 -10.21 16.96 -15.93
CA PHE A 92 -10.63 17.21 -17.32
C PHE A 92 -12.11 17.50 -17.46
N LEU A 93 -12.98 16.84 -16.67
CA LEU A 93 -14.40 17.12 -16.70
C LEU A 93 -14.67 18.57 -16.27
N TRP A 94 -13.97 19.05 -15.24
CA TRP A 94 -14.08 20.43 -14.76
C TRP A 94 -13.65 21.43 -15.84
N GLU A 95 -12.49 21.21 -16.47
CA GLU A 95 -11.97 22.05 -17.56
C GLU A 95 -12.87 22.04 -18.82
N SER A 96 -13.62 20.98 -19.04
CA SER A 96 -14.57 20.93 -20.17
C SER A 96 -15.87 21.69 -19.93
N ILE A 97 -16.27 21.86 -18.66
CA ILE A 97 -17.54 22.49 -18.27
C ILE A 97 -17.39 24.01 -18.11
N TYR A 98 -16.22 24.47 -17.64
CA TYR A 98 -15.92 25.87 -17.36
C TYR A 98 -14.90 26.43 -18.35
#